data_AF-A0A0G4ENC0-F1
#
_entry.id   AF-A0A0G4ENC0-F1
#
_cell.length_a   1.000
_cell.length_b   1.000
_cell.length_c   1.000
_cell.angle_alpha   90.00
_cell.angle_beta   90.00
_cell.angle_gamma   90.00
#
_symmetry.space_group_name_H-M   'P 1'
#
loop_
_entity.id
_entity.type
_entity.pdbx_description
1 polymer ?
#
loop_
_entity_poly.entity_id
_entity_poly.type
_entity_poly.pdbx_seq_one_letter_code
_entity_poly.pdbx_strand_id
1 'polypeptide(L)'
;MSGASSSPLTADQQTFVTAELAKQKPAAVERLISDLKMIVAYETAADWQEEQAMKMAFNAFSWDDVNVVKALPEYLKSTGSQRARVDYAFNVLMPRPAHTTDVKQSMMALWLKARLFSYDKHFPFQFNPYAR
;
A
#
# COMPACT_ATOMS: atom_id res chain seq x y z
N MET A 1 26.53 14.38 -26.80
CA MET A 1 25.77 13.35 -27.53
C MET A 1 24.72 12.80 -26.59
N SER A 2 23.46 13.22 -26.76
CA SER A 2 22.35 12.91 -25.85
C SER A 2 21.77 11.54 -26.22
N GLY A 3 21.87 10.57 -25.32
CA GLY A 3 21.31 9.23 -25.49
C GLY A 3 19.81 9.25 -25.21
N ALA A 4 18.99 9.17 -26.26
CA ALA A 4 17.57 8.95 -26.12
C ALA A 4 17.33 7.51 -25.62
N SER A 5 16.85 7.38 -24.39
CA SER A 5 16.32 6.12 -23.87
C SER A 5 15.03 5.81 -24.63
N SER A 6 15.12 4.92 -25.63
CA SER A 6 13.97 4.39 -26.34
C SER A 6 13.16 3.52 -25.39
N SER A 7 11.91 3.92 -25.13
CA SER A 7 10.96 3.05 -24.41
C SER A 7 10.82 1.72 -25.15
N PRO A 8 10.87 0.56 -24.46
CA PRO A 8 10.93 -0.77 -25.09
C PRO A 8 9.60 -1.24 -25.71
N LEU A 9 8.61 -0.36 -25.85
CA LEU A 9 7.26 -0.69 -26.28
C LEU A 9 6.93 0.06 -27.57
N THR A 10 6.29 -0.63 -28.51
CA THR A 10 5.75 0.00 -29.72
C THR A 10 4.58 0.92 -29.38
N ALA A 11 4.24 1.85 -30.27
CA ALA A 11 3.13 2.79 -30.08
C ALA A 11 1.79 2.07 -29.84
N ASP A 12 1.58 0.95 -30.54
CA ASP A 12 0.39 0.11 -30.38
C ASP A 12 0.35 -0.58 -29.02
N GLN A 13 1.51 -1.04 -28.53
CA GLN A 13 1.63 -1.64 -27.19
C GLN A 13 1.38 -0.61 -26.08
N GLN A 14 1.90 0.61 -26.23
CA GLN A 14 1.62 1.70 -25.29
C GLN A 14 0.12 2.03 -25.27
N THR A 15 -0.50 2.16 -26.44
CA THR A 15 -1.93 2.47 -26.56
C THR A 15 -2.81 1.39 -25.93
N PHE A 16 -2.46 0.12 -26.15
CA PHE A 16 -3.14 -1.02 -25.52
C PHE A 16 -2.99 -1.01 -24.00
N VAL A 17 -1.76 -0.83 -23.50
CA VAL A 17 -1.48 -0.78 -22.05
C VAL A 17 -2.21 0.39 -21.38
N THR A 18 -2.22 1.57 -21.99
CA THR A 18 -2.93 2.74 -21.48
C THR A 18 -4.44 2.53 -21.48
N ALA A 19 -5.01 1.94 -22.54
CA ALA A 19 -6.43 1.63 -22.61
C ALA A 19 -6.84 0.59 -21.55
N GLU A 20 -5.99 -0.40 -21.27
CA GLU A 20 -6.26 -1.43 -20.27
C GLU A 20 -6.08 -0.92 -18.83
N LEU A 21 -5.10 -0.05 -18.60
CA LEU A 21 -4.95 0.70 -17.35
C LEU A 21 -6.15 1.62 -17.09
N ALA A 22 -6.69 2.26 -18.14
CA ALA A 22 -7.87 3.12 -18.01
C ALA A 22 -9.15 2.33 -17.68
N LYS A 23 -9.20 1.02 -17.94
CA LYS A 23 -10.29 0.13 -17.52
C LYS A 23 -10.17 -0.32 -16.06
N GLN A 24 -9.00 -0.13 -15.42
CA GLN A 24 -8.90 -0.36 -13.99
C GLN A 24 -9.77 0.67 -13.27
N LYS A 25 -10.92 0.22 -12.76
CA LYS A 25 -11.75 1.00 -11.84
C LYS A 25 -10.85 1.50 -10.70
N PRO A 26 -11.16 2.65 -10.07
CA PRO A 26 -10.41 3.13 -8.92
C PRO A 26 -10.52 2.16 -7.74
N ALA A 27 -9.67 1.14 -7.74
CA ALA A 27 -9.60 0.09 -6.74
C ALA A 27 -8.80 0.52 -5.51
N ALA A 28 -8.34 1.78 -5.45
CA ALA A 28 -7.56 2.29 -4.33
C ALA A 28 -8.33 2.17 -3.00
N VAL A 29 -9.58 2.62 -2.98
CA VAL A 29 -10.44 2.50 -1.79
C VAL A 29 -10.76 1.04 -1.50
N GLU A 30 -11.16 0.27 -2.52
CA GLU A 30 -11.50 -1.15 -2.36
C GLU A 30 -10.36 -1.95 -1.76
N ARG A 31 -9.14 -1.81 -2.30
CA ARG A 31 -7.94 -2.49 -1.82
C ARG A 31 -7.52 -2.02 -0.43
N LEU A 32 -7.58 -0.72 -0.16
CA LEU A 32 -7.32 -0.21 1.19
C LEU A 32 -8.25 -0.86 2.22
N ILE A 33 -9.56 -0.88 1.93
CA ILE A 33 -10.55 -1.48 2.83
C ILE A 33 -10.35 -3.00 2.94
N SER A 34 -10.02 -3.68 1.85
CA SER A 34 -9.71 -5.11 1.85
C SER A 34 -8.52 -5.42 2.75
N ASP A 35 -7.42 -4.69 2.60
CA ASP A 35 -6.21 -4.86 3.41
C ASP A 35 -6.51 -4.59 4.90
N LEU A 36 -7.23 -3.51 5.22
CA LEU A 36 -7.63 -3.22 6.61
C LEU A 36 -8.46 -4.36 7.22
N LYS A 37 -9.41 -4.93 6.45
CA LYS A 37 -10.18 -6.11 6.90
C LYS A 37 -9.29 -7.32 7.15
N MET A 38 -8.31 -7.57 6.29
CA MET A 38 -7.41 -8.72 6.42
C MET A 38 -6.44 -8.57 7.59
N ILE A 39 -5.97 -7.36 7.91
CA ILE A 39 -5.20 -7.11 9.14
C ILE A 39 -6.05 -7.44 10.37
N VAL A 40 -7.27 -6.91 10.45
CA VAL A 40 -8.17 -7.19 11.59
C VAL A 40 -8.51 -8.67 11.69
N ALA A 41 -8.75 -9.34 10.55
CA ALA A 41 -8.99 -10.78 10.51
C ALA A 41 -7.78 -11.59 11.00
N TYR A 42 -6.57 -11.17 10.62
CA TYR A 42 -5.33 -11.79 11.08
C TYR A 42 -5.13 -11.63 12.58
N GLU A 43 -5.28 -10.41 13.10
CA GLU A 43 -5.14 -10.11 14.53
C GLU A 43 -6.18 -10.85 15.37
N THR A 44 -7.44 -10.85 14.90
CA THR A 44 -8.51 -11.61 15.56
C THR A 44 -8.19 -13.10 15.56
N ALA A 45 -7.77 -13.67 14.42
CA ALA A 45 -7.39 -15.07 14.36
C ALA A 45 -6.19 -15.40 15.28
N ALA A 46 -5.24 -14.47 15.45
CA ALA A 46 -4.13 -14.62 16.38
C ALA A 46 -4.62 -14.67 17.84
N ASP A 47 -5.55 -13.79 18.23
CA ASP A 47 -6.15 -13.78 19.57
C ASP A 47 -6.88 -15.10 19.89
N TRP A 48 -7.51 -15.70 18.88
CA TRP A 48 -8.20 -17.01 18.99
C TRP A 48 -7.30 -18.22 18.73
N GLN A 49 -6.01 -18.01 18.45
CA GLN A 49 -5.04 -19.07 18.12
C GLN A 49 -5.42 -19.91 16.88
N GLU A 50 -6.12 -19.29 15.91
CA GLU A 50 -6.60 -19.91 14.68
C GLU A 50 -5.57 -19.76 13.54
N GLU A 51 -4.52 -20.58 13.57
CA GLU A 51 -3.39 -20.47 12.62
C GLU A 51 -3.80 -20.53 11.14
N GLN A 52 -4.79 -21.36 10.81
CA GLN A 52 -5.28 -21.49 9.44
C GLN A 52 -5.99 -20.21 8.98
N ALA A 53 -6.78 -19.58 9.85
CA ALA A 53 -7.44 -18.31 9.56
C ALA A 53 -6.42 -17.17 9.41
N MET A 54 -5.38 -17.13 10.26
CA MET A 54 -4.26 -16.19 10.11
C MET A 54 -3.59 -16.35 8.74
N LYS A 55 -3.31 -17.60 8.33
CA LYS A 55 -2.69 -17.89 7.03
C LYS A 55 -3.60 -17.46 5.87
N MET A 56 -4.90 -17.70 5.97
CA MET A 56 -5.87 -17.27 4.96
C MET A 56 -5.93 -15.75 4.84
N ALA A 57 -6.00 -15.03 5.97
CA ALA A 57 -6.02 -13.56 5.99
C ALA A 57 -4.74 -12.98 5.39
N PHE A 58 -3.57 -13.53 5.78
CA PHE A 58 -2.29 -13.11 5.22
C PHE A 58 -2.22 -13.36 3.71
N ASN A 59 -2.66 -14.52 3.22
CA ASN A 59 -2.62 -14.84 1.79
C ASN A 59 -3.63 -14.03 0.96
N ALA A 60 -4.74 -13.60 1.57
CA ALA A 60 -5.76 -12.77 0.94
C ALA A 60 -5.44 -11.27 0.95
N PHE A 61 -4.35 -10.87 1.60
CA PHE A 61 -3.82 -9.52 1.53
C PHE A 61 -3.40 -9.17 0.09
N SER A 62 -3.55 -7.91 -0.32
CA SER A 62 -3.33 -7.52 -1.72
C SER A 62 -1.84 -7.29 -2.06
N TRP A 63 -1.05 -8.36 -1.97
CA TRP A 63 0.39 -8.39 -2.26
C TRP A 63 0.75 -8.15 -3.73
N ASP A 64 -0.24 -8.20 -4.63
CA ASP A 64 -0.07 -8.07 -6.08
C ASP A 64 -0.20 -6.61 -6.59
N ASP A 65 -0.46 -5.66 -5.69
CA ASP A 65 -0.64 -4.26 -6.08
C ASP A 65 0.67 -3.60 -6.56
N VAL A 66 0.81 -3.47 -7.88
CA VAL A 66 1.98 -2.90 -8.56
C VAL A 66 2.34 -1.50 -8.06
N ASN A 67 1.35 -0.67 -7.69
CA ASN A 67 1.63 0.68 -7.20
C ASN A 67 2.27 0.64 -5.82
N VAL A 68 1.83 -0.30 -4.97
CA VAL A 68 2.41 -0.52 -3.63
C VAL A 68 3.81 -1.13 -3.75
N VAL A 69 4.00 -2.10 -4.63
CA VAL A 69 5.32 -2.70 -4.90
C VAL A 69 6.34 -1.64 -5.29
N LYS A 70 5.97 -0.69 -6.17
CA LYS A 70 6.83 0.42 -6.57
C LYS A 70 7.06 1.42 -5.44
N ALA A 71 6.03 1.73 -4.66
CA ALA A 71 6.09 2.69 -3.56
C ALA A 71 6.88 2.17 -2.34
N LEU A 72 6.94 0.86 -2.13
CA LEU A 72 7.57 0.24 -0.97
C LEU A 72 9.06 0.63 -0.79
N PRO A 73 9.95 0.44 -1.77
CA PRO A 73 11.35 0.86 -1.63
C PRO A 73 11.50 2.38 -1.51
N GLU A 74 10.56 3.17 -2.06
CA GLU A 74 10.56 4.62 -1.91
C GLU A 74 10.20 5.03 -0.47
N TYR A 75 9.15 4.44 0.10
CA TYR A 75 8.76 4.66 1.49
C TYR A 75 9.89 4.30 2.45
N LEU A 76 10.55 3.16 2.25
CA LEU A 76 11.67 2.73 3.10
C LEU A 76 12.82 3.74 3.14
N LYS A 77 13.11 4.38 2.00
CA LYS A 77 14.13 5.43 1.86
C LYS A 77 13.63 6.84 2.22
N SER A 78 12.31 7.02 2.30
CA SER A 78 11.71 8.33 2.55
C SER A 78 12.06 8.84 3.95
N THR A 79 12.13 10.18 4.08
CA THR A 79 12.37 10.90 5.32
C THR A 79 11.57 12.20 5.32
N GLY A 80 11.55 12.94 6.44
CA GLY A 80 10.93 14.26 6.51
C GLY A 80 9.39 14.25 6.50
N SER A 81 8.80 15.32 5.97
CA SER A 81 7.37 15.62 6.12
C SER A 81 6.44 14.61 5.45
N GLN A 82 6.82 14.09 4.28
CA GLN A 82 6.02 13.07 3.58
C GLN A 82 5.91 11.80 4.41
N ARG A 83 7.05 11.30 4.91
CA ARG A 83 7.08 10.13 5.79
C ARG A 83 6.27 10.36 7.06
N ALA A 84 6.42 11.52 7.69
CA ALA A 84 5.67 11.87 8.89
C ALA A 84 4.15 11.88 8.67
N ARG A 85 3.66 12.39 7.53
CA ARG A 85 2.23 12.35 7.18
C ARG A 85 1.73 10.92 7.00
N VAL A 86 2.48 10.09 6.31
CA VAL A 86 2.12 8.68 6.07
C VAL A 86 2.11 7.90 7.38
N ASP A 87 3.14 8.06 8.22
CA ASP A 87 3.21 7.42 9.53
C ASP A 87 2.08 7.92 10.45
N TYR A 88 1.71 9.19 10.38
CA TYR A 88 0.53 9.72 11.08
C TYR A 88 -0.76 9.04 10.62
N ALA A 89 -1.04 8.99 9.31
CA ALA A 89 -2.21 8.29 8.78
C ALA A 89 -2.22 6.81 9.18
N PHE A 90 -1.07 6.13 9.09
CA PHE A 90 -0.95 4.74 9.51
C PHE A 90 -1.31 4.57 10.99
N ASN A 91 -0.76 5.40 11.89
CA ASN A 91 -1.01 5.30 13.32
C ASN A 91 -2.47 5.61 13.70
N VAL A 92 -3.16 6.44 12.91
CA VAL A 92 -4.61 6.68 13.07
C VAL A 92 -5.42 5.43 12.71
N LEU A 93 -5.03 4.72 11.64
CA LEU A 93 -5.71 3.50 11.19
C LEU A 93 -5.35 2.28 12.06
N MET A 94 -4.09 2.18 12.48
CA MET A 94 -3.49 1.06 13.20
C MET A 94 -2.77 1.58 14.45
N PRO A 95 -3.50 1.92 15.53
CA PRO A 95 -2.90 2.49 16.74
C PRO A 95 -2.11 1.47 17.55
N ARG A 96 -2.37 0.18 17.38
CA ARG A 96 -1.65 -0.90 18.05
C ARG A 96 -0.38 -1.24 17.27
N PRO A 97 0.82 -1.18 17.87
CA PRO A 97 2.03 -1.60 17.20
C PRO A 97 2.03 -3.11 16.98
N ALA A 98 2.63 -3.55 15.88
CA ALA A 98 2.85 -4.98 15.63
C ALA A 98 3.78 -5.59 16.69
N HIS A 99 3.57 -6.86 17.02
CA HIS A 99 4.48 -7.59 17.87
C HIS A 99 5.84 -7.75 17.18
N THR A 100 6.94 -7.45 17.88
CA THR A 100 8.28 -7.41 17.31
C THR A 100 8.78 -8.76 16.78
N THR A 101 8.17 -9.86 17.23
CA THR A 101 8.46 -11.23 16.79
C THR A 101 7.57 -11.69 15.64
N ASP A 102 6.46 -10.99 15.36
CA ASP A 102 5.55 -11.34 14.29
C ASP A 102 5.97 -10.67 12.98
N VAL A 103 6.71 -11.43 12.18
CA VAL A 103 7.18 -11.00 10.86
C VAL A 103 6.02 -10.74 9.91
N LYS A 104 4.93 -11.53 9.99
CA LYS A 104 3.79 -11.38 9.06
C LYS A 104 3.01 -10.11 9.36
N GLN A 105 2.75 -9.81 10.63
CA GLN A 105 2.13 -8.56 11.04
C GLN A 105 3.00 -7.37 10.64
N SER A 106 4.32 -7.47 10.81
CA SER A 106 5.28 -6.45 10.37
C SER A 106 5.26 -6.24 8.85
N MET A 107 5.14 -7.31 8.06
CA MET A 107 5.01 -7.24 6.60
C MET A 107 3.71 -6.55 6.17
N MET A 108 2.57 -6.91 6.76
CA MET A 108 1.28 -6.27 6.46
C MET A 108 1.27 -4.79 6.83
N ALA A 109 1.84 -4.43 7.99
CA ALA A 109 1.99 -3.04 8.41
C ALA A 109 2.86 -2.24 7.44
N LEU A 110 4.00 -2.80 7.02
CA LEU A 110 4.89 -2.16 6.06
C LEU A 110 4.23 -1.98 4.69
N TRP A 111 3.45 -2.96 4.24
CA TRP A 111 2.69 -2.88 3.00
C TRP A 111 1.61 -1.80 3.05
N LEU A 112 0.86 -1.72 4.16
CA LEU A 112 -0.14 -0.67 4.35
C LEU A 112 0.51 0.73 4.34
N LYS A 113 1.68 0.89 4.96
CA LYS A 113 2.44 2.15 4.91
C LYS A 113 2.85 2.49 3.47
N ALA A 114 3.36 1.53 2.71
CA ALA A 114 3.69 1.73 1.30
C ALA A 114 2.45 2.09 0.45
N ARG A 115 1.29 1.49 0.75
CA ARG A 115 0.01 1.84 0.12
C ARG A 115 -0.36 3.29 0.39
N LEU A 116 -0.35 3.71 1.66
CA LEU A 116 -0.63 5.09 2.06
C LEU A 116 0.38 6.08 1.45
N PHE A 117 1.65 5.70 1.38
CA PHE A 117 2.69 6.48 0.69
C PHE A 117 2.39 6.65 -0.79
N SER A 118 1.95 5.58 -1.47
CA SER A 118 1.53 5.68 -2.88
C SER A 118 0.37 6.65 -3.06
N TYR A 119 -0.58 6.71 -2.13
CA TYR A 119 -1.71 7.64 -2.19
C TYR A 119 -1.27 9.08 -1.91
N ASP A 120 -0.51 9.32 -0.84
CA ASP A 120 0.00 10.65 -0.50
C ASP A 120 0.89 11.24 -1.61
N LYS A 121 1.63 10.41 -2.36
CA LYS A 121 2.43 10.86 -3.50
C LYS A 121 1.56 11.42 -4.64
N HIS A 122 0.37 10.88 -4.87
CA HIS A 122 -0.54 11.35 -5.91
C HIS A 122 -1.46 12.48 -5.42
N PHE A 123 -1.98 12.33 -4.20
CA PHE A 123 -2.87 13.29 -3.54
C PHE A 123 -2.43 13.43 -2.09
N PRO A 124 -1.55 14.41 -1.78
CA PRO A 124 -1.01 14.58 -0.44
C PRO A 124 -2.10 14.69 0.62
N PHE A 125 -1.93 13.95 1.72
CA PHE A 125 -2.91 13.97 2.79
C PHE A 125 -2.98 15.33 3.45
N GLN A 126 -4.20 15.80 3.68
CA GLN A 126 -4.45 17.01 4.45
C GLN A 126 -5.15 16.64 5.77
N PHE A 127 -4.42 16.76 6.87
CA PHE A 127 -4.94 16.48 8.21
C PHE A 127 -5.33 17.75 8.97
N ASN A 128 -4.96 18.93 8.47
CA ASN A 128 -5.39 20.18 9.08
C ASN A 128 -6.86 20.45 8.71
N PRO A 129 -7.80 20.43 9.67
CA PRO A 129 -9.22 20.68 9.39
C PRO A 129 -9.49 22.12 8.94
N TYR A 130 -8.53 23.03 9.11
CA TYR A 130 -8.62 24.43 8.72
C TYR A 130 -7.98 24.73 7.36
N ALA A 131 -7.38 23.73 6.70
CA ALA A 131 -6.88 23.92 5.36
C ALA A 131 -8.05 24.06 4.38
N ARG A 132 -8.10 25.20 3.70
CA ARG A 132 -9.05 25.49 2.63
C ARG A 132 -8.39 25.35 1.28
#